data_AF-A0A1Q7WYY9-F1
#
_entry.id   AF-A0A1Q7WYY9-F1
#
_cell.length_a   1.000
_cell.length_b   1.000
_cell.length_c   1.000
_cell.angle_alpha   90.00
_cell.angle_beta   90.00
_cell.angle_gamma   90.00
#
_symmetry.space_group_name_H-M   'P 1'
#
loop_
_entity.id
_entity.type
_entity.pdbx_description
1 polymer ?
#
loop_
_entity_poly.entity_id
_entity_poly.type
_entity_poly.pdbx_seq_one_letter_code
_entity_poly.pdbx_strand_id
1 'polypeptide(L)'
;MFWKQQVNYGKAEAMLERKWPEKYNHAGHVTWSGRVYGNGVPHALAWLGRIYHGTWGGAPFQSLYQPAPNLLQFLPQIPEWYLVNAAFAGLAALGIVWAPLLWALALLGLSAGLPLAQAALSAGCARFPGARSRRVSVKLRVLTALLHLMQPLARLRGRLSFGLTPWRRRCLRDLSLPVSRVITLWNECWLAPPARLRALEATLRKRKAVVLRSGDFDGWDLEVQGGLFGAVRTLMAIEEHGAGRQLVRFRTWPRFSIPGIALIALFGLLSGTAALDERWGASLILGIVAGLLGLLAFWDSAVAEKALLSALEKLGCKWK
;
A
#
# COMPACT_ATOMS: atom_id res chain seq x y z
N MET A 1 0.18 -31.71 0.93
CA MET A 1 1.53 -31.10 1.04
C MET A 1 1.54 -29.66 0.53
N PHE A 2 1.12 -29.40 -0.72
CA PHE A 2 1.11 -28.06 -1.35
C PHE A 2 0.43 -26.95 -0.54
N TRP A 3 -0.78 -27.18 -0.02
CA TRP A 3 -1.51 -26.18 0.78
C TRP A 3 -0.71 -25.70 2.00
N LYS A 4 -0.19 -26.65 2.80
CA LYS A 4 0.63 -26.33 3.99
C LYS A 4 1.89 -25.55 3.59
N GLN A 5 2.51 -25.89 2.46
CA GLN A 5 3.68 -25.18 1.94
C GLN A 5 3.34 -23.72 1.57
N GLN A 6 2.26 -23.48 0.83
CA GLN A 6 1.83 -22.11 0.47
C GLN A 6 1.42 -21.28 1.69
N VAL A 7 0.76 -21.90 2.68
CA VAL A 7 0.50 -21.24 3.97
C VAL A 7 1.81 -20.83 4.64
N ASN A 8 2.80 -21.72 4.71
CA ASN A 8 4.09 -21.41 5.31
C ASN A 8 4.87 -20.32 4.55
N TYR A 9 4.73 -20.24 3.22
CA TYR A 9 5.28 -19.10 2.47
C TYR A 9 4.62 -17.77 2.86
N GLY A 10 3.29 -17.74 3.02
CA GLY A 10 2.61 -16.54 3.52
C GLY A 10 3.05 -16.14 4.93
N LYS A 11 3.37 -17.12 5.79
CA LYS A 11 3.96 -16.85 7.12
C LYS A 11 5.37 -16.26 7.00
N ALA A 12 6.19 -16.79 6.10
CA ALA A 12 7.54 -16.29 5.86
C ALA A 12 7.51 -14.83 5.36
N GLU A 13 6.57 -14.47 4.50
CA GLU A 13 6.36 -13.07 4.08
C GLU A 13 6.06 -12.16 5.27
N ALA A 14 5.18 -12.57 6.18
CA ALA A 14 4.89 -11.82 7.40
C ALA A 14 6.12 -11.67 8.31
N MET A 15 6.97 -12.70 8.41
CA MET A 15 8.23 -12.60 9.15
C MET A 15 9.22 -11.65 8.50
N LEU A 16 9.32 -11.67 7.16
CA LEU A 16 10.19 -10.77 6.40
C LEU A 16 9.73 -9.31 6.55
N GLU A 17 8.43 -9.04 6.50
CA GLU A 17 7.89 -7.70 6.70
C GLU A 17 8.08 -7.19 8.15
N ARG A 18 8.06 -8.08 9.14
CA ARG A 18 8.46 -7.72 10.51
C ARG A 18 9.92 -7.30 10.60
N LYS A 19 10.81 -7.99 9.88
CA LYS A 19 12.25 -7.71 9.86
C LYS A 19 12.60 -6.45 9.05
N TRP A 20 11.93 -6.23 7.91
CA TRP A 20 12.24 -5.18 6.95
C TRP A 20 10.97 -4.45 6.45
N PRO A 21 10.23 -3.76 7.34
CA PRO A 21 8.95 -3.15 6.98
C PRO A 21 9.03 -2.09 5.89
N GLU A 22 10.15 -1.38 5.80
CA GLU A 22 10.40 -0.34 4.78
C GLU A 22 10.51 -0.88 3.35
N LYS A 23 10.62 -2.21 3.18
CA LYS A 23 10.58 -2.86 1.87
C LYS A 23 9.16 -3.22 1.44
N TYR A 24 8.15 -2.91 2.25
CA TYR A 24 6.76 -3.24 1.99
C TYR A 24 5.89 -1.98 1.86
N ASN A 25 4.91 -2.01 0.95
CA ASN A 25 3.94 -0.93 0.80
C ASN A 25 2.84 -0.97 1.89
N HIS A 26 1.94 0.00 1.85
CA HIS A 26 0.79 0.10 2.76
C HIS A 26 -0.08 -1.17 2.78
N ALA A 27 -0.23 -1.86 1.66
CA ALA A 27 -1.00 -3.12 1.57
C ALA A 27 -0.21 -4.36 2.04
N GLY A 28 1.10 -4.23 2.33
CA GLY A 28 1.94 -5.33 2.81
C GLY A 28 2.53 -6.17 1.68
N HIS A 29 2.72 -5.59 0.49
CA HIS A 29 3.47 -6.19 -0.62
C HIS A 29 4.88 -5.62 -0.72
N VAL A 30 5.84 -6.47 -1.10
CA VAL A 30 7.22 -6.05 -1.33
C VAL A 30 7.27 -5.03 -2.47
N THR A 31 7.84 -3.86 -2.19
CA THR A 31 8.21 -2.87 -3.20
C THR A 31 9.63 -3.20 -3.67
N TRP A 32 9.73 -3.87 -4.81
CA TRP A 32 11.01 -4.21 -5.41
C TRP A 32 11.18 -3.47 -6.74
N SER A 33 12.28 -2.74 -6.85
CA SER A 33 12.62 -1.91 -8.02
C SER A 33 13.67 -2.55 -8.92
N GLY A 34 14.13 -3.76 -8.61
CA GLY A 34 15.11 -4.47 -9.44
C GLY A 34 14.49 -5.05 -10.71
N ARG A 35 15.34 -5.66 -11.54
CA ARG A 35 14.94 -6.57 -12.62
C ARG A 35 15.68 -7.89 -12.43
N VAL A 36 14.98 -9.00 -12.58
CA VAL A 36 15.58 -10.34 -12.62
C VAL A 36 15.84 -10.54 -14.10
N TYR A 37 17.07 -10.87 -14.47
CA TYR A 37 17.48 -11.06 -15.87
C TYR A 37 16.46 -11.93 -16.60
N GLY A 38 15.63 -11.29 -17.41
CA GLY A 38 14.47 -11.88 -18.04
C GLY A 38 14.07 -11.02 -19.23
N ASN A 39 13.80 -11.66 -20.35
CA ASN A 39 13.44 -11.00 -21.60
C ASN A 39 11.97 -10.57 -21.54
N GLY A 40 11.70 -9.48 -20.84
CA GLY A 40 10.42 -8.80 -20.86
C GLY A 40 10.69 -7.31 -20.74
N VAL A 41 10.50 -6.58 -21.84
CA VAL A 41 10.59 -5.11 -21.88
C VAL A 41 9.15 -4.59 -21.85
N PRO A 42 8.59 -4.18 -20.70
CA PRO A 42 7.27 -3.57 -20.72
C PRO A 42 7.49 -2.10 -21.04
N HIS A 43 6.98 -1.69 -22.19
CA HIS A 43 6.98 -0.31 -22.61
C HIS A 43 6.02 0.46 -21.69
N ALA A 44 6.55 1.33 -20.83
CA ALA A 44 5.74 2.21 -20.01
C ALA A 44 5.15 3.30 -20.92
N LEU A 45 3.83 3.26 -21.09
CA LEU A 45 3.08 4.22 -21.90
C LEU A 45 2.74 5.45 -21.04
N ALA A 46 3.74 6.28 -20.73
CA ALA A 46 3.54 7.67 -20.28
C ALA A 46 4.89 8.40 -20.12
N TRP A 47 5.12 9.41 -20.96
CA TRP A 47 6.13 10.45 -20.77
C TRP A 47 5.51 11.59 -19.97
N LEU A 48 5.73 11.60 -18.65
CA LEU A 48 5.69 12.83 -17.87
C LEU A 48 7.13 13.11 -17.47
N GLY A 49 7.75 14.11 -18.09
CA GLY A 49 9.10 14.54 -17.77
C GLY A 49 9.19 14.91 -16.29
N ARG A 50 9.88 14.08 -15.51
CA ARG A 50 10.21 14.34 -14.11
C ARG A 50 11.73 14.38 -13.98
N ILE A 51 12.23 15.42 -13.32
CA ILE A 51 13.67 15.62 -13.12
C ILE A 51 14.15 14.60 -12.08
N TYR A 52 15.18 13.82 -12.42
CA TYR A 52 15.86 12.95 -11.47
C TYR A 52 16.74 13.81 -10.56
N HIS A 53 16.52 13.74 -9.26
CA HIS A 53 17.35 14.43 -8.26
C HIS A 53 17.98 13.45 -7.26
N GLY A 54 17.66 12.16 -7.37
CA GLY A 54 18.13 11.14 -6.42
C GLY A 54 17.46 11.30 -5.05
N THR A 55 17.63 10.29 -4.21
CA THR A 55 17.15 10.33 -2.83
C THR A 55 17.73 11.56 -2.10
N TRP A 56 16.85 12.41 -1.54
CA TRP A 56 17.20 13.67 -0.86
C TRP A 56 18.06 14.66 -1.67
N GLY A 57 17.90 14.67 -3.00
CA GLY A 57 18.63 15.60 -3.87
C GLY A 57 20.12 15.24 -4.04
N GLY A 58 20.50 14.00 -3.70
CA GLY A 58 21.90 13.56 -3.70
C GLY A 58 22.44 13.09 -5.05
N ALA A 59 21.66 13.15 -6.14
CA ALA A 59 22.14 12.71 -7.44
C ALA A 59 23.11 13.72 -8.08
N PRO A 60 24.34 13.31 -8.44
CA PRO A 60 25.27 14.19 -9.15
C PRO A 60 24.94 14.33 -10.64
N PHE A 61 24.16 13.42 -11.23
CA PHE A 61 23.79 13.41 -12.65
C PHE A 61 22.40 12.78 -12.89
N GLN A 62 21.81 13.00 -14.07
CA GLN A 62 20.51 12.45 -14.46
C GLN A 62 20.59 10.94 -14.71
N SER A 63 19.59 10.18 -14.23
CA SER A 63 19.51 8.75 -14.48
C SER A 63 19.08 8.44 -15.92
N LEU A 64 19.79 7.50 -16.56
CA LEU A 64 19.42 6.92 -17.86
C LEU A 64 18.46 5.72 -17.73
N TYR A 65 18.22 5.22 -16.51
CA TYR A 65 17.42 4.02 -16.29
C TYR A 65 15.93 4.33 -16.18
N GLN A 66 15.12 3.50 -16.84
CA GLN A 66 13.67 3.60 -16.83
C GLN A 66 13.04 3.01 -15.55
N PRO A 67 11.92 3.59 -15.07
CA PRO A 67 11.19 3.05 -13.93
C PRO A 67 10.70 1.61 -14.16
N ALA A 68 10.46 0.89 -13.06
CA ALA A 68 9.98 -0.47 -13.09
C ALA A 68 8.55 -0.56 -13.69
N PRO A 69 8.24 -1.62 -14.44
CA PRO A 69 6.99 -1.73 -15.20
C PRO A 69 5.72 -2.06 -14.39
N ASN A 70 4.58 -1.89 -15.07
CA ASN A 70 3.21 -1.77 -14.56
C ASN A 70 2.69 -2.89 -13.61
N LEU A 71 2.21 -2.47 -12.44
CA LEU A 71 1.50 -3.27 -11.43
C LEU A 71 0.25 -4.00 -11.94
N LEU A 72 -0.37 -3.51 -13.03
CA LEU A 72 -1.67 -4.00 -13.50
C LEU A 72 -1.67 -5.46 -13.95
N GLN A 73 -0.53 -5.96 -14.45
CA GLN A 73 -0.42 -7.34 -14.94
C GLN A 73 -0.34 -8.39 -13.81
N PHE A 74 -0.05 -7.97 -12.58
CA PHE A 74 0.09 -8.86 -11.42
C PHE A 74 -1.08 -8.77 -10.43
N LEU A 75 -2.01 -7.83 -10.65
CA LEU A 75 -3.17 -7.60 -9.77
C LEU A 75 -3.99 -8.87 -9.51
N PRO A 76 -4.33 -9.73 -10.49
CA PRO A 76 -5.15 -10.92 -10.23
C PRO A 76 -4.45 -12.00 -9.39
N GLN A 77 -3.13 -11.91 -9.24
CA GLN A 77 -2.31 -12.89 -8.51
C GLN A 77 -2.07 -12.50 -7.06
N ILE A 78 -2.45 -11.27 -6.66
CA ILE A 78 -2.29 -10.84 -5.29
C ILE A 78 -3.27 -11.63 -4.41
N PRO A 79 -2.82 -12.19 -3.26
CA PRO A 79 -3.69 -12.90 -2.33
C PRO A 79 -4.94 -12.09 -1.92
N GLU A 80 -4.80 -10.78 -1.81
CA GLU A 80 -5.83 -9.82 -1.41
C GLU A 80 -6.98 -9.68 -2.42
N TRP A 81 -6.82 -10.13 -3.68
CA TRP A 81 -7.87 -10.08 -4.69
C TRP A 81 -9.13 -10.87 -4.25
N TYR A 82 -8.94 -11.91 -3.45
CA TYR A 82 -10.05 -12.66 -2.85
C TYR A 82 -10.86 -11.83 -1.85
N LEU A 83 -10.24 -10.86 -1.17
CA LEU A 83 -10.96 -9.94 -0.28
C LEU A 83 -11.79 -8.94 -1.09
N VAL A 84 -11.31 -8.53 -2.27
CA VAL A 84 -12.08 -7.70 -3.21
C VAL A 84 -13.31 -8.46 -3.71
N ASN A 85 -13.14 -9.72 -4.10
CA ASN A 85 -14.27 -10.58 -4.49
C ASN A 85 -15.27 -10.78 -3.33
N ALA A 86 -14.78 -10.98 -2.11
CA ALA A 86 -15.64 -11.08 -0.92
C ALA A 86 -16.41 -9.78 -0.66
N ALA A 87 -15.78 -8.62 -0.87
CA ALA A 87 -16.45 -7.32 -0.75
C ALA A 87 -17.55 -7.14 -1.80
N PHE A 88 -17.30 -7.50 -3.07
CA PHE A 88 -18.34 -7.48 -4.11
C PHE A 88 -19.47 -8.45 -3.82
N ALA A 89 -19.18 -9.64 -3.27
CA ALA A 89 -20.22 -10.57 -2.84
C ALA A 89 -21.08 -10.00 -1.70
N GLY A 90 -20.46 -9.31 -0.73
CA GLY A 90 -21.17 -8.61 0.34
C GLY A 90 -22.06 -7.47 -0.17
N LEU A 91 -21.57 -6.67 -1.13
CA LEU A 91 -22.37 -5.64 -1.80
C LEU A 91 -23.53 -6.25 -2.58
N ALA A 92 -23.31 -7.34 -3.32
CA ALA A 92 -24.36 -8.04 -4.03
C ALA A 92 -25.45 -8.58 -3.09
N ALA A 93 -25.07 -9.07 -1.89
CA ALA A 93 -26.02 -9.50 -0.88
C ALA A 93 -26.89 -8.34 -0.34
N LEU A 94 -26.32 -7.14 -0.20
CA LEU A 94 -27.10 -5.93 0.11
C LEU A 94 -28.06 -5.54 -1.03
N GLY A 95 -27.86 -6.09 -2.23
CA GLY A 95 -28.81 -6.03 -3.36
C GLY A 95 -30.19 -6.60 -3.05
N ILE A 96 -30.31 -7.48 -2.05
CA ILE A 96 -31.61 -7.99 -1.57
C ILE A 96 -32.43 -6.86 -0.93
N VAL A 97 -31.76 -5.91 -0.26
CA VAL A 97 -32.39 -4.77 0.42
C VAL A 97 -32.56 -3.58 -0.53
N TRP A 98 -31.61 -3.38 -1.46
CA TRP A 98 -31.65 -2.32 -2.47
C TRP A 98 -31.17 -2.83 -3.84
N ALA A 99 -32.12 -3.12 -4.73
CA ALA A 99 -31.91 -3.79 -6.01
C ALA A 99 -30.78 -3.22 -6.91
N PRO A 100 -30.51 -1.90 -6.95
CA PRO A 100 -29.37 -1.36 -7.70
C PRO A 100 -28.00 -1.95 -7.31
N LEU A 101 -27.83 -2.46 -6.09
CA LEU A 101 -26.56 -3.11 -5.69
C LEU A 101 -26.34 -4.46 -6.38
N LEU A 102 -27.34 -5.04 -7.03
CA LEU A 102 -27.16 -6.28 -7.80
C LEU A 102 -26.20 -6.12 -8.98
N TRP A 103 -25.93 -4.88 -9.44
CA TRP A 103 -24.83 -4.61 -10.37
C TRP A 103 -23.47 -5.09 -9.85
N ALA A 104 -23.29 -5.19 -8.53
CA ALA A 104 -22.10 -5.80 -7.93
C ALA A 104 -21.92 -7.28 -8.31
N LEU A 105 -22.96 -8.00 -8.72
CA LEU A 105 -22.84 -9.36 -9.27
C LEU A 105 -22.10 -9.37 -10.60
N ALA A 106 -22.35 -8.40 -11.47
CA ALA A 106 -21.63 -8.27 -12.74
C ALA A 106 -20.14 -7.96 -12.48
N LEU A 107 -19.86 -7.04 -11.54
CA LEU A 107 -18.50 -6.73 -11.11
C LEU A 107 -17.81 -7.94 -10.46
N LEU A 108 -18.52 -8.71 -9.64
CA LEU A 108 -18.04 -9.95 -9.05
C LEU A 108 -17.70 -10.99 -10.12
N GLY A 109 -18.58 -11.17 -11.11
CA GLY A 109 -18.36 -12.07 -12.24
C GLY A 109 -17.13 -11.70 -13.05
N LEU A 110 -16.97 -10.41 -13.37
CA LEU A 110 -15.78 -9.89 -14.05
C LEU A 110 -14.53 -10.12 -13.19
N SER A 111 -14.54 -9.69 -11.92
CA SER A 111 -13.41 -9.76 -11.00
C SER A 111 -12.97 -11.19 -10.67
N ALA A 112 -13.92 -12.09 -10.42
CA ALA A 112 -13.66 -13.51 -10.22
C ALA A 112 -13.24 -14.21 -11.52
N GLY A 113 -13.67 -13.69 -12.66
CA GLY A 113 -13.26 -14.13 -14.00
C GLY A 113 -11.75 -13.98 -14.23
N LEU A 114 -11.10 -12.94 -13.71
CA LEU A 114 -9.65 -12.74 -13.94
C LEU A 114 -8.78 -13.87 -13.36
N PRO A 115 -8.87 -14.27 -12.08
CA PRO A 115 -8.13 -15.42 -11.56
C PRO A 115 -8.45 -16.74 -12.27
N LEU A 116 -9.73 -16.94 -12.65
CA LEU A 116 -10.17 -18.14 -13.36
C LEU A 116 -9.57 -18.21 -14.77
N ALA A 117 -9.64 -17.11 -15.52
CA ALA A 117 -9.05 -16.99 -16.86
C ALA A 117 -7.54 -17.19 -16.80
N GLN A 118 -6.87 -16.60 -15.80
CA GLN A 118 -5.45 -16.80 -15.63
C GLN A 118 -5.09 -18.25 -15.30
N ALA A 119 -5.83 -18.90 -14.38
CA ALA A 119 -5.62 -20.31 -14.07
C ALA A 119 -5.85 -21.22 -15.30
N ALA A 120 -6.86 -20.90 -16.12
CA ALA A 120 -7.14 -21.61 -17.37
C ALA A 120 -6.04 -21.40 -18.42
N LEU A 121 -5.54 -20.18 -18.59
CA LEU A 121 -4.43 -19.86 -19.50
C LEU A 121 -3.14 -20.55 -19.05
N SER A 122 -2.79 -20.48 -17.76
CA SER A 122 -1.62 -21.17 -17.20
C SER A 122 -1.73 -22.70 -17.35
N ALA A 123 -2.91 -23.27 -17.17
CA ALA A 123 -3.14 -24.70 -17.40
C ALA A 123 -3.10 -25.07 -18.90
N GLY A 124 -3.60 -24.20 -19.78
CA GLY A 124 -3.57 -24.39 -21.24
C GLY A 124 -2.16 -24.34 -21.82
N CYS A 125 -1.33 -23.42 -21.32
CA CYS A 125 0.07 -23.27 -21.70
C CYS A 125 1.00 -24.32 -21.07
N ALA A 126 0.54 -25.07 -20.06
CA ALA A 126 1.34 -26.12 -19.43
C ALA A 126 1.56 -27.31 -20.39
N ARG A 127 2.83 -27.59 -20.68
CA ARG A 127 3.24 -28.75 -21.48
C ARG A 127 3.56 -29.93 -20.57
N PHE A 128 2.91 -31.06 -20.81
CA PHE A 128 3.15 -32.32 -20.07
C PHE A 128 3.77 -33.37 -20.99
N PRO A 129 5.10 -33.32 -21.23
CA PRO A 129 5.77 -34.22 -22.17
C PRO A 129 5.68 -35.71 -21.80
N GLY A 130 5.34 -36.05 -20.55
CA GLY A 130 5.13 -37.43 -20.09
C GLY A 130 3.69 -37.95 -20.13
N ALA A 131 2.71 -37.18 -20.63
CA ALA A 131 1.30 -37.58 -20.58
C ALA A 131 0.95 -38.58 -21.70
N ARG A 132 0.75 -39.86 -21.35
CA ARG A 132 0.49 -40.96 -22.30
C ARG A 132 -0.95 -41.02 -22.85
N SER A 133 -1.89 -40.23 -22.33
CA SER A 133 -3.31 -40.24 -22.75
C SER A 133 -3.97 -38.86 -22.59
N ARG A 134 -4.96 -38.56 -23.44
CA ARG A 134 -5.77 -37.32 -23.38
C ARG A 134 -6.44 -37.13 -22.02
N ARG A 135 -6.92 -38.22 -21.39
CA ARG A 135 -7.53 -38.16 -20.04
C ARG A 135 -6.51 -37.73 -18.98
N VAL A 136 -5.28 -38.24 -19.07
CA VAL A 136 -4.19 -37.89 -18.14
C VAL A 136 -3.77 -36.43 -18.32
N SER A 137 -3.64 -35.97 -19.56
CA SER A 137 -3.33 -34.57 -19.87
C SER A 137 -4.41 -33.61 -19.34
N VAL A 138 -5.69 -33.92 -19.55
CA VAL A 138 -6.81 -33.13 -19.00
C VAL A 138 -6.79 -33.12 -17.48
N LYS A 139 -6.58 -34.28 -16.83
CA LYS A 139 -6.46 -34.36 -15.37
C LYS A 139 -5.32 -33.49 -14.83
N LEU A 140 -4.16 -33.51 -15.48
CA LEU A 140 -3.02 -32.67 -15.10
C LEU A 140 -3.30 -31.17 -15.29
N ARG A 141 -3.98 -30.78 -16.38
CA ARG A 141 -4.39 -29.38 -16.61
C ARG A 141 -5.38 -28.89 -15.56
N VAL A 142 -6.40 -29.69 -15.23
CA VAL A 142 -7.37 -29.37 -14.18
C VAL A 142 -6.67 -29.24 -12.83
N LEU A 143 -5.75 -30.17 -12.51
CA LEU A 143 -4.95 -30.08 -11.30
C LEU A 143 -4.12 -28.79 -11.27
N THR A 144 -3.44 -28.43 -12.37
CA THR A 144 -2.68 -27.19 -12.47
C THR A 144 -3.56 -25.95 -12.27
N ALA A 145 -4.76 -25.91 -12.88
CA ALA A 145 -5.70 -24.81 -12.68
C ALA A 145 -6.14 -24.71 -11.22
N LEU A 146 -6.49 -25.84 -10.59
CA LEU A 146 -6.87 -25.89 -9.18
C LEU A 146 -5.73 -25.39 -8.27
N LEU A 147 -4.48 -25.78 -8.56
CA LEU A 147 -3.32 -25.32 -7.79
C LEU A 147 -3.10 -23.80 -7.93
N HIS A 148 -3.31 -23.22 -9.11
CA HIS A 148 -3.22 -21.77 -9.32
C HIS A 148 -4.29 -21.01 -8.54
N LEU A 149 -5.50 -21.56 -8.39
CA LEU A 149 -6.56 -20.98 -7.56
C LEU A 149 -6.25 -21.14 -6.07
N MET A 150 -5.81 -22.33 -5.65
CA MET A 150 -5.50 -22.61 -4.24
C MET A 150 -4.29 -21.82 -3.72
N GLN A 151 -3.33 -21.48 -4.57
CA GLN A 151 -2.08 -20.85 -4.16
C GLN A 151 -2.28 -19.49 -3.45
N PRO A 152 -2.95 -18.48 -4.03
CA PRO A 152 -3.12 -17.20 -3.35
C PRO A 152 -4.02 -17.30 -2.12
N LEU A 153 -5.02 -18.20 -2.11
CA LEU A 153 -5.86 -18.49 -0.94
C LEU A 153 -5.04 -19.01 0.25
N ALA A 154 -4.20 -20.01 0.00
CA ALA A 154 -3.31 -20.57 1.01
C ALA A 154 -2.31 -19.51 1.51
N ARG A 155 -1.77 -18.70 0.60
CA ARG A 155 -0.82 -17.63 0.93
C ARG A 155 -1.49 -16.50 1.73
N LEU A 156 -2.71 -16.10 1.38
CA LEU A 156 -3.53 -15.13 2.14
C LEU A 156 -3.72 -15.63 3.57
N ARG A 157 -4.15 -16.88 3.74
CA ARG A 157 -4.31 -17.48 5.08
C ARG A 157 -3.01 -17.43 5.88
N GLY A 158 -1.88 -17.74 5.25
CA GLY A 158 -0.55 -17.62 5.86
C GLY A 158 -0.25 -16.20 6.34
N ARG A 159 -0.42 -15.21 5.46
CA ARG A 159 -0.18 -13.79 5.74
C ARG A 159 -1.07 -13.27 6.88
N LEU A 160 -2.37 -13.53 6.81
CA LEU A 160 -3.34 -13.14 7.83
C LEU A 160 -3.03 -13.78 9.20
N SER A 161 -2.69 -15.07 9.22
CA SER A 161 -2.39 -15.79 10.47
C SER A 161 -1.15 -15.26 11.21
N PHE A 162 -0.24 -14.58 10.52
CA PHE A 162 0.96 -13.96 11.10
C PHE A 162 0.87 -12.42 11.15
N GLY A 163 -0.33 -11.85 10.98
CA GLY A 163 -0.60 -10.42 11.19
C GLY A 163 -0.19 -9.50 10.04
N LEU A 164 0.16 -10.06 8.88
CA LEU A 164 0.39 -9.27 7.66
C LEU A 164 -0.94 -9.02 6.96
N THR A 165 -1.72 -8.10 7.54
CA THR A 165 -3.02 -7.67 7.02
C THR A 165 -2.88 -6.34 6.26
N PRO A 166 -3.69 -6.09 5.22
CA PRO A 166 -3.71 -4.79 4.53
C PRO A 166 -4.03 -3.63 5.46
N TRP A 167 -4.89 -3.82 6.46
CA TRP A 167 -5.30 -2.84 7.47
C TRP A 167 -4.42 -2.84 8.73
N ARG A 168 -3.16 -3.32 8.64
CA ARG A 168 -2.24 -3.36 9.79
C ARG A 168 -1.90 -1.95 10.27
N ARG A 169 -1.70 -1.82 11.58
CA ARG A 169 -1.24 -0.58 12.23
C ARG A 169 -0.05 -0.90 13.12
N ARG A 170 1.04 -0.13 12.96
CA ARG A 170 2.29 -0.30 13.74
C ARG A 170 2.56 0.86 14.69
N CYS A 171 2.02 2.04 14.38
CA CYS A 171 2.23 3.25 15.16
C CYS A 171 1.22 3.33 16.33
N LEU A 172 1.69 3.89 17.45
CA LEU A 172 1.10 3.78 18.79
C LEU A 172 -0.10 4.71 19.04
N ARG A 173 -0.76 4.46 20.17
CA ARG A 173 -2.08 4.92 20.65
C ARG A 173 -2.32 6.44 20.68
N ASP A 174 -1.29 7.26 20.51
CA ASP A 174 -1.41 8.72 20.63
C ASP A 174 -1.82 9.34 19.30
N LEU A 175 -2.73 10.30 19.37
CA LEU A 175 -3.30 10.98 18.20
C LEU A 175 -2.89 12.46 18.20
N SER A 176 -2.66 12.99 17.00
CA SER A 176 -2.60 14.43 16.78
C SER A 176 -3.38 14.78 15.52
N LEU A 177 -3.92 16.00 15.47
CA LEU A 177 -4.69 16.45 14.31
C LEU A 177 -3.81 16.42 13.05
N PRO A 178 -4.20 15.66 12.00
CA PRO A 178 -3.49 15.57 10.74
C PRO A 178 -3.75 16.82 9.91
N VAL A 179 -2.97 17.87 10.18
CA VAL A 179 -3.05 19.17 9.50
C VAL A 179 -1.67 19.51 8.94
N SER A 180 -1.60 20.33 7.89
CA SER A 180 -0.30 20.78 7.41
C SER A 180 0.33 21.74 8.41
N ARG A 181 1.59 21.50 8.77
CA ARG A 181 2.34 22.32 9.73
C ARG A 181 3.72 22.67 9.17
N VAL A 182 4.20 23.85 9.53
CA VAL A 182 5.60 24.24 9.36
C VAL A 182 6.23 24.33 10.73
N ILE A 183 7.31 23.57 10.94
CA ILE A 183 8.03 23.50 12.21
C ILE A 183 9.42 24.06 11.97
N THR A 184 9.78 25.08 12.72
CA THR A 184 11.08 25.75 12.62
C THR A 184 11.93 25.38 13.82
N LEU A 185 13.14 24.90 13.56
CA LEU A 185 14.13 24.55 14.57
C LEU A 185 15.41 25.36 14.32
N TRP A 186 15.88 26.03 15.37
CA TRP A 186 17.20 26.65 15.36
C TRP A 186 18.23 25.63 15.82
N ASN A 187 19.39 25.59 15.16
CA ASN A 187 20.51 24.74 15.55
C ASN A 187 21.80 25.55 15.51
N GLU A 188 22.62 25.40 16.54
CA GLU A 188 23.91 26.08 16.65
C GLU A 188 25.07 25.27 16.07
N CYS A 189 24.89 23.94 15.96
CA CYS A 189 25.88 23.06 15.36
C CYS A 189 25.55 22.77 13.89
N TRP A 190 26.56 22.87 13.03
CA TRP A 190 26.40 22.50 11.64
C TRP A 190 26.18 21.00 11.50
N LEU A 191 25.15 20.61 10.75
CA LEU A 191 24.91 19.21 10.41
C LEU A 191 24.48 19.09 8.96
N ALA A 192 25.11 18.16 8.24
CA ALA A 192 24.76 17.89 6.85
C ALA A 192 23.26 17.50 6.72
N PRO A 193 22.52 18.03 5.72
CA PRO A 193 21.11 17.71 5.50
C PRO A 193 20.78 16.20 5.52
N PRO A 194 21.50 15.31 4.80
CA PRO A 194 21.20 13.88 4.84
C PRO A 194 21.50 13.23 6.20
N ALA A 195 22.47 13.74 6.96
CA ALA A 195 22.73 13.25 8.32
C ALA A 195 21.55 13.57 9.25
N ARG A 196 20.94 14.74 9.08
CA ARG A 196 19.74 15.16 9.81
C ARG A 196 18.53 14.26 9.52
N LEU A 197 18.27 13.98 8.26
CA LEU A 197 17.18 13.09 7.84
C LEU A 197 17.39 11.65 8.34
N ARG A 198 18.64 11.15 8.32
CA ARG A 198 18.99 9.84 8.93
C ARG A 198 18.75 9.81 10.43
N ALA A 199 19.03 10.89 11.15
CA ALA A 199 18.75 10.98 12.58
C ALA A 199 17.24 10.98 12.88
N LEU A 200 16.45 11.66 12.05
CA LEU A 200 14.98 11.63 12.10
C LEU A 200 14.44 10.23 11.82
N GLU A 201 14.90 9.59 10.74
CA GLU A 201 14.56 8.21 10.41
C GLU A 201 14.90 7.25 11.55
N ALA A 202 16.10 7.35 12.14
CA ALA A 202 16.51 6.51 13.26
C ALA A 202 15.62 6.71 14.50
N THR A 203 15.20 7.96 14.77
CA THR A 203 14.32 8.28 15.91
C THR A 203 12.91 7.71 15.70
N LEU A 204 12.39 7.81 14.47
CA LEU A 204 11.10 7.21 14.10
C LEU A 204 11.14 5.68 14.17
N ARG A 205 12.23 5.05 13.69
CA ARG A 205 12.44 3.60 13.80
C ARG A 205 12.47 3.11 15.24
N LYS A 206 13.12 3.85 16.15
CA LYS A 206 13.10 3.55 17.59
C LYS A 206 11.69 3.55 18.17
N ARG A 207 10.78 4.35 17.62
CA ARG A 207 9.35 4.39 17.98
C ARG A 207 8.51 3.33 17.24
N LYS A 208 9.14 2.39 16.52
CA LYS A 208 8.50 1.35 15.67
C LYS A 208 7.65 1.90 14.52
N ALA A 209 7.83 3.18 14.16
CA ALA A 209 7.17 3.74 12.99
C ALA A 209 7.81 3.21 11.71
N VAL A 210 6.97 2.94 10.69
CA VAL A 210 7.44 2.56 9.36
C VAL A 210 7.71 3.83 8.59
N VAL A 211 8.97 4.03 8.20
CA VAL A 211 9.43 5.22 7.47
C VAL A 211 9.88 4.80 6.09
N LEU A 212 9.33 5.45 5.07
CA LEU A 212 9.78 5.37 3.70
C LEU A 212 10.66 6.58 3.40
N ARG A 213 11.73 6.35 2.64
CA ARG A 213 12.55 7.42 2.07
C ARG A 213 11.96 7.84 0.73
N SER A 214 12.17 9.10 0.38
CA SER A 214 11.87 9.65 -0.94
C SER A 214 12.40 8.76 -2.06
N GLY A 215 11.60 8.50 -3.09
CA GLY A 215 12.12 8.02 -4.36
C GLY A 215 12.97 9.07 -5.05
N ASP A 216 13.68 8.68 -6.10
CA ASP A 216 14.64 9.56 -6.77
C ASP A 216 14.02 10.73 -7.57
N PHE A 217 12.69 10.73 -7.68
CA PHE A 217 11.87 11.72 -8.41
C PHE A 217 10.81 12.35 -7.52
N ASP A 218 10.84 12.07 -6.21
CA ASP A 218 9.83 12.51 -5.25
C ASP A 218 10.19 13.85 -4.60
N GLY A 219 9.28 14.81 -4.63
CA GLY A 219 9.44 16.13 -3.99
C GLY A 219 9.19 16.18 -2.48
N TRP A 220 9.42 15.08 -1.76
CA TRP A 220 9.27 14.94 -0.30
C TRP A 220 10.42 14.10 0.22
N ASP A 221 10.85 14.25 1.48
CA ASP A 221 12.06 13.59 1.99
C ASP A 221 11.77 12.25 2.71
N LEU A 222 10.79 12.28 3.61
CA LEU A 222 10.39 11.13 4.43
C LEU A 222 8.86 11.02 4.47
N GLU A 223 8.37 9.78 4.43
CA GLU A 223 6.95 9.45 4.61
C GLU A 223 6.81 8.48 5.79
N VAL A 224 5.97 8.83 6.75
CA VAL A 224 5.63 7.99 7.90
C VAL A 224 4.28 7.31 7.61
N GLN A 225 4.27 5.99 7.62
CA GLN A 225 3.04 5.22 7.37
C GLN A 225 2.19 5.13 8.64
N GLY A 226 0.91 5.49 8.52
CA GLY A 226 -0.08 5.37 9.58
C GLY A 226 -0.94 4.11 9.51
N GLY A 227 -1.27 3.70 8.28
CA GLY A 227 -2.04 2.50 7.97
C GLY A 227 -2.29 2.37 6.47
N LEU A 228 -3.42 1.80 6.08
CA LEU A 228 -3.78 1.59 4.66
C LEU A 228 -4.22 2.88 3.98
N PHE A 229 -4.89 3.76 4.72
CA PHE A 229 -5.59 4.91 4.16
C PHE A 229 -4.87 6.23 4.41
N GLY A 230 -3.99 6.30 5.41
CA GLY A 230 -3.32 7.53 5.82
C GLY A 230 -1.81 7.38 6.03
N ALA A 231 -1.09 8.41 5.60
CA ALA A 231 0.33 8.63 5.84
C ALA A 231 0.58 10.11 6.12
N VAL A 232 1.80 10.45 6.54
CA VAL A 232 2.26 11.84 6.67
C VAL A 232 3.60 11.99 5.95
N ARG A 233 3.72 13.05 5.15
CA ARG A 233 4.94 13.40 4.44
C ARG A 233 5.63 14.57 5.09
N THR A 234 6.95 14.57 4.97
CA THR A 234 7.81 15.64 5.45
C THR A 234 8.73 16.11 4.34
N LEU A 235 8.93 17.43 4.27
CA LEU A 235 9.96 18.08 3.47
C LEU A 235 10.78 18.99 4.38
N MET A 236 12.10 18.93 4.25
CA MET A 236 13.05 19.67 5.05
C MET A 236 13.75 20.72 4.18
N ALA A 237 13.85 21.93 4.70
CA ALA A 237 14.67 23.01 4.16
C ALA A 237 15.65 23.50 5.22
N ILE A 238 16.85 23.89 4.81
CA ILE A 238 17.89 24.41 5.70
C ILE A 238 18.36 25.75 5.15
N GLU A 239 18.39 26.76 6.01
CA GLU A 239 18.95 28.08 5.76
C GLU A 239 20.22 28.25 6.61
N GLU A 240 21.37 28.38 5.96
CA GLU A 240 22.67 28.58 6.61
C GLU A 240 22.84 30.05 7.02
N HIS A 241 23.12 30.30 8.31
CA HIS A 241 23.25 31.65 8.88
C HIS A 241 24.72 32.00 9.24
N GLY A 242 25.68 31.18 8.81
CA GLY A 242 27.10 31.34 9.13
C GLY A 242 27.44 30.91 10.55
N ALA A 243 28.74 30.81 10.86
CA ALA A 243 29.26 30.33 12.15
C ALA A 243 28.70 28.96 12.58
N GLY A 244 28.36 28.09 11.63
CA GLY A 244 27.75 26.77 11.87
C GLY A 244 26.28 26.80 12.27
N ARG A 245 25.64 27.98 12.33
CA ARG A 245 24.24 28.16 12.70
C ARG A 245 23.33 27.85 11.52
N GLN A 246 22.34 27.01 11.76
CA GLN A 246 21.38 26.56 10.75
C GLN A 246 19.95 26.79 11.25
N LEU A 247 19.13 27.43 10.42
CA LEU A 247 17.68 27.44 10.59
C LEU A 247 17.09 26.29 9.77
N VAL A 248 16.45 25.34 10.44
CA VAL A 248 15.86 24.16 9.80
C VAL A 248 14.35 24.30 9.81
N ARG A 249 13.72 24.16 8.65
CA ARG A 249 12.26 24.18 8.49
C ARG A 249 11.77 22.83 8.01
N PHE A 250 10.81 22.26 8.72
CA PHE A 250 10.11 21.05 8.32
C PHE A 250 8.67 21.40 7.94
N ARG A 251 8.31 21.17 6.68
CA ARG A 251 6.91 21.18 6.24
C ARG A 251 6.37 19.76 6.34
N THR A 252 5.26 19.61 7.04
CA THR A 252 4.55 18.33 7.22
C THR A 252 3.15 18.45 6.65
N TRP A 253 2.64 17.38 6.04
CA TRP A 253 1.25 17.32 5.58
C TRP A 253 0.74 15.88 5.53
N PRO A 254 -0.53 15.66 5.89
CA PRO A 254 -1.16 14.36 5.75
C PRO A 254 -1.34 14.02 4.27
N ARG A 255 -1.19 12.73 3.96
CA ARG A 255 -1.52 12.16 2.66
C ARG A 255 -2.53 11.05 2.85
N PHE A 256 -3.66 11.21 2.18
CA PHE A 256 -4.68 10.16 2.09
C PHE A 256 -4.48 9.34 0.82
N SER A 257 -4.77 8.05 0.92
CA SER A 257 -4.71 7.12 -0.20
C SER A 257 -5.84 7.42 -1.18
N ILE A 258 -5.51 7.67 -2.47
CA ILE A 258 -6.50 7.91 -3.53
C ILE A 258 -7.57 6.82 -3.60
N PRO A 259 -7.23 5.50 -3.63
CA PRO A 259 -8.26 4.46 -3.61
C PRO A 259 -9.10 4.48 -2.33
N GLY A 260 -8.54 4.93 -1.20
CA GLY A 260 -9.28 5.14 0.03
C GLY A 260 -10.33 6.24 -0.07
N ILE A 261 -9.94 7.41 -0.58
CA ILE A 261 -10.86 8.53 -0.84
C ILE A 261 -11.95 8.10 -1.81
N ALA A 262 -11.59 7.43 -2.90
CA ALA A 262 -12.54 6.94 -3.90
C ALA A 262 -13.55 5.96 -3.27
N LEU A 263 -13.10 5.08 -2.37
CA LEU A 263 -13.98 4.15 -1.66
C LEU A 263 -14.95 4.88 -0.71
N ILE A 264 -14.45 5.85 0.07
CA ILE A 264 -15.29 6.69 0.94
C ILE A 264 -16.34 7.44 0.13
N ALA A 265 -15.93 8.06 -0.97
CA ALA A 265 -16.83 8.79 -1.87
C ALA A 265 -17.87 7.85 -2.50
N LEU A 266 -17.46 6.66 -2.95
CA LEU A 266 -18.37 5.67 -3.52
C LEU A 266 -19.45 5.25 -2.51
N PHE A 267 -19.09 4.88 -1.28
CA PHE A 267 -20.06 4.51 -0.26
C PHE A 267 -20.95 5.68 0.16
N GLY A 268 -20.40 6.90 0.22
CA GLY A 268 -21.18 8.11 0.48
C GLY A 268 -22.22 8.39 -0.62
N LEU A 269 -21.83 8.27 -1.89
CA LEU A 269 -22.74 8.42 -3.02
C LEU A 269 -23.83 7.34 -3.03
N LEU A 270 -23.47 6.08 -2.77
CA LEU A 270 -24.43 4.97 -2.67
C LEU A 270 -25.40 5.13 -1.50
N SER A 271 -24.93 5.69 -0.37
CA SER A 271 -25.79 6.00 0.78
C SER A 271 -26.78 7.13 0.44
N GLY A 272 -26.32 8.16 -0.28
CA GLY A 272 -27.16 9.25 -0.76
C GLY A 272 -28.22 8.79 -1.76
N THR A 273 -27.85 7.98 -2.75
CA THR A 273 -28.82 7.45 -3.73
C THR A 273 -29.81 6.48 -3.10
N ALA A 274 -29.38 5.64 -2.15
CA ALA A 274 -30.30 4.80 -1.38
C ALA A 274 -31.31 5.61 -0.54
N ALA A 275 -30.91 6.80 -0.05
CA ALA A 275 -31.83 7.70 0.65
C ALA A 275 -32.85 8.34 -0.31
N LEU A 276 -32.43 8.70 -1.52
CA LEU A 276 -33.33 9.21 -2.56
C LEU A 276 -34.36 8.16 -2.99
N ASP A 277 -34.00 6.88 -2.99
CA ASP A 277 -34.89 5.74 -3.27
C ASP A 277 -35.74 5.33 -2.05
N GLU A 278 -35.77 6.13 -0.98
CA GLU A 278 -36.49 5.89 0.28
C GLU A 278 -36.10 4.58 0.99
N ARG A 279 -34.92 4.01 0.67
CA ARG A 279 -34.37 2.80 1.30
C ARG A 279 -33.46 3.16 2.47
N TRP A 280 -34.07 3.67 3.53
CA TRP A 280 -33.39 4.11 4.76
C TRP A 280 -32.44 3.07 5.35
N GLY A 281 -32.83 1.78 5.36
CA GLY A 281 -31.99 0.71 5.88
C GLY A 281 -30.68 0.54 5.12
N ALA A 282 -30.73 0.54 3.78
CA ALA A 282 -29.53 0.46 2.95
C ALA A 282 -28.69 1.74 3.05
N SER A 283 -29.33 2.91 3.06
CA SER A 283 -28.67 4.20 3.23
C SER A 283 -27.88 4.28 4.54
N LEU A 284 -28.48 3.84 5.66
CA LEU A 284 -27.83 3.83 6.97
C LEU A 284 -26.62 2.90 7.00
N ILE A 285 -26.75 1.67 6.49
CA ILE A 285 -25.64 0.70 6.44
C ILE A 285 -24.48 1.27 5.62
N LEU A 286 -24.74 1.77 4.42
CA LEU A 286 -23.73 2.33 3.52
C LEU A 286 -23.10 3.59 4.10
N GLY A 287 -23.90 4.43 4.76
CA GLY A 287 -23.44 5.66 5.42
C GLY A 287 -22.53 5.38 6.62
N ILE A 288 -22.88 4.39 7.44
CA ILE A 288 -22.01 3.90 8.54
C ILE A 288 -20.68 3.40 7.97
N VAL A 289 -20.71 2.61 6.90
CA VAL A 289 -19.47 2.11 6.25
C VAL A 289 -18.62 3.28 5.74
N ALA A 290 -19.22 4.27 5.06
CA ALA A 290 -18.50 5.46 4.60
C ALA A 290 -17.87 6.24 5.77
N GLY A 291 -18.63 6.45 6.85
CA GLY A 291 -18.16 7.14 8.06
C GLY A 291 -17.02 6.39 8.75
N LEU A 292 -17.12 5.07 8.87
CA LEU A 292 -16.06 4.23 9.43
C LEU A 292 -14.79 4.30 8.58
N LEU A 293 -14.89 4.22 7.26
CA LEU A 293 -13.74 4.37 6.36
C LEU A 293 -13.08 5.75 6.50
N GLY A 294 -13.87 6.82 6.59
CA GLY A 294 -13.38 8.18 6.84
C GLY A 294 -12.67 8.30 8.19
N LEU A 295 -13.24 7.73 9.24
CA LEU A 295 -12.64 7.71 10.58
C LEU A 295 -11.34 6.89 10.60
N LEU A 296 -11.28 5.76 9.90
CA LEU A 296 -10.06 4.96 9.77
C LEU A 296 -8.96 5.74 9.02
N ALA A 297 -9.31 6.44 7.94
CA ALA A 297 -8.38 7.28 7.18
C ALA A 297 -7.83 8.43 8.02
N PHE A 298 -8.71 9.12 8.75
CA PHE A 298 -8.33 10.17 9.69
C PHE A 298 -7.41 9.64 10.79
N TRP A 299 -7.77 8.50 11.40
CA TRP A 299 -6.97 7.86 12.46
C TRP A 299 -5.59 7.47 11.95
N ASP A 300 -5.49 6.84 10.79
CA ASP A 300 -4.22 6.44 10.18
C ASP A 300 -3.30 7.66 10.04
N SER A 301 -3.80 8.77 9.48
CA SER A 301 -3.02 10.00 9.35
C SER A 301 -2.69 10.65 10.70
N ALA A 302 -3.62 10.65 11.65
CA ALA A 302 -3.43 11.26 12.98
C ALA A 302 -2.32 10.58 13.80
N VAL A 303 -2.25 9.24 13.72
CA VAL A 303 -1.19 8.46 14.37
C VAL A 303 0.17 8.71 13.71
N ALA A 304 0.21 8.76 12.37
CA ALA A 304 1.45 9.04 11.64
C ALA A 304 1.99 10.45 11.95
N GLU A 305 1.09 11.43 12.02
CA GLU A 305 1.40 12.81 12.40
C GLU A 305 2.02 12.85 13.80
N LYS A 306 1.41 12.16 14.78
CA LYS A 306 1.89 12.18 16.16
C LYS A 306 3.28 11.58 16.29
N ALA A 307 3.51 10.46 15.60
CA ALA A 307 4.81 9.80 15.57
C ALA A 307 5.91 10.72 15.01
N LEU A 308 5.58 11.49 13.97
CA LEU A 308 6.47 12.47 13.36
C LEU A 308 6.75 13.66 14.27
N LEU A 309 5.70 14.29 14.81
CA LEU A 309 5.83 15.45 15.70
C LEU A 309 6.67 15.12 16.93
N SER A 310 6.40 14.00 17.60
CA SER A 310 7.18 13.56 18.76
C SER A 310 8.61 13.15 18.42
N ALA A 311 8.92 12.82 17.16
CA ALA A 311 10.30 12.61 16.71
C ALA A 311 11.01 13.95 16.47
N LEU A 312 10.33 14.93 15.88
CA LEU A 312 10.84 16.28 15.65
C LEU A 312 11.07 17.04 16.96
N GLU A 313 10.14 16.97 17.92
CA GLU A 313 10.30 17.56 19.25
C GLU A 313 11.55 17.01 19.97
N LYS A 314 11.73 15.69 19.94
CA LYS A 314 12.89 15.03 20.57
C LYS A 314 14.21 15.45 19.92
N LEU A 315 14.24 15.65 18.62
CA LEU A 315 15.42 16.11 17.91
C LEU A 315 15.66 17.61 18.12
N GLY A 316 14.60 18.41 18.16
CA GLY A 316 14.68 19.82 18.55
C GLY A 316 15.32 20.01 19.92
N CYS A 317 14.94 19.21 20.92
CA CYS A 317 15.59 19.25 22.24
C CYS A 317 17.05 18.77 22.23
N LYS A 318 17.47 17.97 21.25
CA LYS A 318 18.84 17.45 21.13
C LYS A 318 19.77 18.38 20.32
N TRP A 319 19.19 19.23 19.48
CA TRP A 319 19.90 20.16 18.59
C TRP A 319 19.87 21.61 19.09
N LYS A 320 19.15 21.89 20.18
CA LYS A 320 19.42 23.06 21.01
C LYS A 320 20.67 22.80 21.83
#